data_AF-A0A450V9W6-F1
#
_entry.id   AF-A0A450V9W6-F1
#
_cell.length_a   1.000
_cell.length_b   1.000
_cell.length_c   1.000
_cell.angle_alpha   90.00
_cell.angle_beta   90.00
_cell.angle_gamma   90.00
#
_symmetry.space_group_name_H-M   'P 1'
#
loop_
_entity.id
_entity.type
_entity.pdbx_description
1 polymer ?
#
loop_
_entity_poly.entity_id
_entity_poly.type
_entity_poly.pdbx_seq_one_letter_code
_entity_poly.pdbx_strand_id
1 'polypeptide(L)' 'MGNGDMDWGLYKYRHLVENLFARLKPFRAIATRYDKLKRNYKAMLALACSFFWLPM' A
#
# COMPACT_ATOMS: atom_id res chain seq x y z
N MET A 1 -6.74 -15.08 -25.01
CA MET A 1 -6.43 -13.63 -24.93
C MET A 1 -5.07 -13.49 -24.27
N GLY A 2 -4.03 -13.28 -25.08
CA GLY A 2 -2.63 -13.39 -24.64
C GLY A 2 -2.16 -12.08 -24.00
N ASN A 3 -1.54 -12.18 -22.82
CA ASN A 3 -0.82 -11.09 -22.14
C ASN A 3 0.52 -10.81 -22.83
N GLY A 4 0.51 -10.61 -24.15
CA GLY A 4 1.73 -10.38 -24.95
C GLY A 4 2.29 -8.97 -24.83
N ASP A 5 1.49 -8.03 -24.30
CA ASP A 5 1.81 -6.60 -24.13
C ASP A 5 1.88 -6.20 -22.63
N MET A 6 1.77 -7.16 -21.70
CA MET A 6 1.92 -6.84 -20.28
C MET A 6 3.40 -6.70 -19.94
N ASP A 7 3.81 -5.49 -19.58
CA ASP A 7 5.09 -5.26 -18.91
C ASP A 7 5.08 -5.95 -17.54
N TRP A 8 5.65 -7.16 -17.49
CA TRP A 8 5.74 -7.97 -16.28
C TRP A 8 6.47 -7.27 -15.14
N GLY A 9 7.37 -6.33 -15.45
CA GLY A 9 8.04 -5.48 -14.47
C GLY A 9 7.03 -4.59 -13.75
N LEU A 10 6.27 -3.79 -14.49
CA LEU A 10 5.23 -2.90 -13.98
C LEU A 10 4.11 -3.66 -13.28
N TYR A 11 3.76 -4.85 -13.79
CA TYR A 11 2.80 -5.74 -13.14
C TYR A 11 3.28 -6.17 -11.75
N LYS A 12 4.56 -6.52 -11.60
CA LYS A 12 5.16 -6.89 -10.31
C LYS A 12 5.16 -5.72 -9.33
N TYR A 13 5.49 -4.51 -9.78
CA TYR A 13 5.41 -3.30 -8.93
C TYR A 13 3.98 -3.02 -8.48
N ARG A 14 3.01 -3.13 -9.39
CA ARG A 14 1.59 -2.94 -9.04
C ARG A 14 1.12 -3.98 -8.02
N HIS A 15 1.51 -5.24 -8.20
CA HIS A 15 1.20 -6.31 -7.26
C HIS A 15 1.75 -6.03 -5.85
N LEU A 16 2.98 -5.50 -5.72
CA LEU A 16 3.56 -5.13 -4.43
C LEU A 16 2.77 -4.00 -3.74
N VAL A 17 2.34 -3.00 -4.52
CA VAL A 17 1.50 -1.90 -4.03
C VAL A 17 0.13 -2.43 -3.59
N GLU A 18 -0.50 -3.29 -4.37
CA GLU A 18 -1.80 -3.90 -4.02
C GLU A 18 -1.70 -4.77 -2.76
N ASN A 19 -0.63 -5.55 -2.60
CA ASN A 19 -0.40 -6.35 -1.39
C ASN A 19 -0.21 -5.46 -0.15
N LEU A 20 0.47 -4.32 -0.29
CA LEU A 20 0.56 -3.31 0.76
C LEU A 20 -0.83 -2.79 1.13
N PHE A 21 -1.63 -2.35 0.14
CA PHE A 21 -3.00 -1.87 0.39
C PHE A 21 -3.92 -2.94 1.00
N ALA A 22 -3.78 -4.20 0.59
CA ALA A 22 -4.54 -5.31 1.17
C ALA A 22 -4.22 -5.51 2.66
N ARG A 23 -2.94 -5.39 3.04
CA ARG A 23 -2.52 -5.45 4.45
C ARG A 23 -2.79 -4.15 5.21
N LEU A 24 -2.99 -3.01 4.53
CA LEU A 24 -3.48 -1.75 5.12
C LEU A 24 -5.01 -1.75 5.35
N LYS A 25 -5.76 -2.60 4.65
CA LYS A 25 -7.21 -2.73 4.75
C LYS A 25 -7.76 -3.01 6.17
N PRO A 26 -7.14 -3.87 7.01
CA PRO A 26 -7.56 -4.05 8.41
C PRO A 26 -7.34 -2.79 9.27
N PHE A 27 -6.46 -1.87 8.87
CA PHE A 27 -6.27 -0.59 9.56
C PHE A 27 -7.40 0.36 9.18
N ARG A 28 -8.56 0.20 9.83
CA ARG A 28 -9.78 1.00 9.63
C ARG A 28 -9.52 2.51 9.70
N ALA A 29 -8.58 2.96 10.54
CA ALA A 29 -8.17 4.37 10.64
C ALA A 29 -7.61 4.93 9.31
N ILE A 30 -6.82 4.11 8.59
CA ILE A 30 -6.21 4.49 7.31
C ILE A 30 -7.24 4.34 6.18
N ALA A 31 -7.98 3.22 6.16
CA ALA A 31 -8.95 2.90 5.11
C ALA A 31 -10.13 3.89 5.06
N THR A 32 -10.62 4.32 6.22
CA THR A 32 -11.75 5.26 6.31
C THR A 32 -11.30 6.73 6.20
N ARG A 33 -9.98 7.01 6.05
CA ARG A 33 -9.45 8.38 5.97
C ARG A 33 -9.96 9.27 7.12
N TYR A 34 -10.05 8.69 8.32
CA TYR A 34 -10.63 9.39 9.48
C TYR A 34 -9.79 10.59 9.91
N ASP A 35 -8.52 10.59 9.51
CA ASP A 35 -7.61 11.67 9.78
C ASP A 35 -7.91 12.92 8.92
N LYS A 36 -8.38 13.97 9.59
CA LYS A 36 -8.74 15.27 8.99
C LYS A 36 -7.54 16.03 8.42
N LEU A 37 -6.31 15.69 8.84
CA LEU A 37 -5.12 16.46 8.55
C LEU A 37 -4.16 15.66 7.64
N LYS A 38 -3.97 16.11 6.40
CA LYS A 38 -3.13 15.41 5.41
C LYS A 38 -1.74 14.97 5.93
N ARG A 39 -1.15 15.70 6.88
CA ARG A 39 0.12 15.36 7.54
C ARG A 39 0.03 14.07 8.36
N ASN A 40 -1.03 13.91 9.15
CA ASN A 40 -1.14 12.82 10.09
C ASN A 40 -1.54 11.51 9.38
N TYR A 41 -2.37 11.61 8.31
CA TYR A 41 -2.55 10.51 7.34
C TYR A 41 -1.22 10.04 6.72
N LYS A 42 -0.37 10.97 6.23
CA LYS A 42 0.93 10.63 5.63
C LYS A 42 1.86 9.96 6.65
N ALA A 43 1.87 10.42 7.90
CA ALA A 43 2.69 9.85 8.96
C ALA A 43 2.26 8.40 9.29
N MET A 44 0.95 8.13 9.40
CA MET A 44 0.45 6.76 9.61
C MET A 44 0.80 5.83 8.43
N LEU A 45 0.72 6.34 7.20
CA LEU A 45 1.11 5.57 6.01
C LEU A 45 2.61 5.25 6.01
N ALA A 46 3.46 6.23 6.35
CA ALA A 46 4.90 6.05 6.44
C ALA A 46 5.27 5.03 7.54
N LEU A 47 4.64 5.11 8.71
CA LEU A 47 4.82 4.14 9.79
C LEU A 47 4.41 2.73 9.37
N ALA A 48 3.25 2.58 8.72
CA ALA A 48 2.81 1.28 8.19
C ALA A 48 3.80 0.72 7.16
N CYS A 49 4.31 1.54 6.25
CA CYS A 49 5.35 1.14 5.30
C CYS A 49 6.65 0.72 6.01
N SER A 50 7.12 1.49 7.01
CA SER A 50 8.31 1.14 7.79
C SER A 50 8.14 -0.17 8.55
N PHE A 51 6.95 -0.44 9.09
CA PHE A 51 6.66 -1.69 9.80
C PHE A 51 6.68 -2.91 8.88
N PHE A 52 6.35 -2.73 7.60
CA PHE A 52 6.43 -3.80 6.61
C PHE A 52 7.83 -4.01 6.06
N TRP A 53 8.61 -2.94 6.00
CA TRP A 53 9.99 -2.97 5.51
C TRP A 53 10.92 -3.62 6.52
N LEU A 54 10.66 -3.47 7.83
CA LEU A 54 11.45 -4.10 8.87
C LEU A 54 11.04 -5.57 9.02
N PRO A 55 11.91 -6.55 8.72
CA PRO A 55 11.69 -7.93 9.14
C PRO A 55 11.89 -7.97 10.64
N MET A 56 10.81 -7.96 11.41
CA MET A 56 10.86 -8.31 12.83
C MET A 56 10.84 -9.82 12.98
#